data_AF-A0AAX2FAD3-F1
#
_entry.id   AF-A0AAX2FAD3-F1
#
_cell.length_a   1.000
_cell.length_b   1.000
_cell.length_c   1.000
_cell.angle_alpha   90.00
_cell.angle_beta   90.00
_cell.angle_gamma   90.00
#
_symmetry.space_group_name_H-M   'P 1'
#
loop_
_entity.id
_entity.type
_entity.pdbx_description
1 polymer ?
#
loop_
_entity_poly.entity_id
_entity_poly.type
_entity_poly.pdbx_seq_one_letter_code
_entity_poly.pdbx_strand_id
1 'polypeptide(L)'
;MIIHQKLSRVIAKEIFKVENEEILNAICCHTTLRKHATKMDLVLFVADKIEWDQNGTPPYLIEIKKGLEKSLEKAAFVYISYLWERKDTLKVIHPWLEEAYWDLKGILQ
;
A
#
# COMPACT_ATOMS: atom_id res chain seq x y z
N MET A 1 11.84 0.01 -0.82
CA MET A 1 12.37 -0.85 -1.91
C MET A 1 11.21 -1.62 -2.54
N ILE A 2 11.02 -1.70 -3.87
CA ILE A 2 9.81 -2.36 -4.44
C ILE A 2 9.91 -3.90 -4.47
N ILE A 3 11.12 -4.45 -4.46
CA ILE A 3 11.35 -5.90 -4.61
C ILE A 3 10.97 -6.67 -3.33
N HIS A 4 11.14 -6.07 -2.14
CA HIS A 4 11.01 -6.79 -0.88
C HIS A 4 9.62 -7.40 -0.67
N GLN A 5 8.53 -6.72 -1.02
CA GLN A 5 7.17 -7.28 -0.89
C GLN A 5 7.01 -8.64 -1.57
N LYS A 6 7.55 -8.83 -2.78
CA LYS A 6 7.45 -10.11 -3.51
C LYS A 6 8.34 -11.19 -2.89
N LEU A 7 9.54 -10.81 -2.44
CA LEU A 7 10.44 -11.73 -1.74
C LEU A 7 9.89 -12.12 -0.35
N SER A 8 9.33 -11.17 0.39
CA SER A 8 8.72 -11.39 1.70
C SER A 8 7.56 -12.36 1.62
N ARG A 9 6.75 -12.35 0.55
CA ARG A 9 5.73 -13.39 0.32
C ARG A 9 6.37 -14.78 0.23
N VAL A 10 7.43 -14.91 -0.55
CA VAL A 10 8.13 -16.20 -0.72
C VAL A 10 8.75 -16.65 0.60
N ILE A 11 9.42 -15.75 1.32
CA ILE A 11 10.00 -16.04 2.64
C ILE A 11 8.92 -16.47 3.66
N ALA A 12 7.80 -15.74 3.72
CA ALA A 12 6.67 -16.09 4.59
C ALA A 12 6.14 -17.50 4.33
N LYS A 13 6.02 -17.87 3.06
CA LYS A 13 5.57 -19.21 2.64
C LYS A 13 6.63 -20.28 2.91
N GLU A 14 7.84 -20.10 2.39
CA GLU A 14 8.85 -21.15 2.35
C GLU A 14 9.59 -21.33 3.67
N ILE A 15 9.83 -20.25 4.42
CA ILE A 15 10.59 -20.29 5.67
C ILE A 15 9.65 -20.34 6.87
N PHE A 16 8.71 -19.41 6.96
CA PHE A 16 7.80 -19.31 8.11
C PHE A 16 6.55 -20.20 7.99
N LYS A 17 6.39 -20.92 6.87
CA LYS A 17 5.28 -21.86 6.63
C LYS A 17 3.91 -21.21 6.77
N VAL A 18 3.79 -19.94 6.38
CA VAL A 18 2.49 -19.27 6.27
C VAL A 18 1.77 -19.82 5.04
N GLU A 19 0.63 -20.47 5.27
CA GLU A 19 -0.17 -21.11 4.21
C GLU A 19 -1.37 -20.26 3.77
N ASN A 20 -1.77 -19.27 4.57
CA ASN A 20 -2.92 -18.43 4.25
C ASN A 20 -2.60 -17.50 3.07
N GLU A 21 -3.19 -17.79 1.90
CA GLU A 21 -2.94 -17.01 0.68
C GLU A 21 -3.45 -15.55 0.76
N GLU A 22 -4.46 -15.24 1.59
CA GLU A 22 -4.87 -13.84 1.82
C GLU A 22 -3.73 -13.04 2.48
N ILE A 23 -3.10 -13.61 3.52
CA ILE A 23 -1.96 -13.01 4.20
C ILE A 23 -0.75 -12.89 3.26
N LEU A 24 -0.44 -13.97 2.53
CA LEU A 24 0.66 -13.98 1.56
C LEU A 24 0.48 -12.94 0.46
N ASN A 25 -0.76 -12.75 -0.01
CA ASN A 25 -1.09 -11.76 -1.03
C ASN A 25 -0.95 -10.33 -0.50
N ALA A 26 -1.40 -10.06 0.72
CA ALA A 26 -1.23 -8.75 1.36
C ALA A 26 0.27 -8.41 1.49
N ILE A 27 1.10 -9.36 1.93
CA ILE A 27 2.57 -9.19 1.98
C ILE A 27 3.13 -8.89 0.58
N CYS A 28 2.60 -9.51 -0.48
CA CYS A 28 3.09 -9.34 -1.85
C CYS A 28 2.91 -7.94 -2.43
N CYS A 29 1.90 -7.20 -1.93
CA CYS A 29 1.49 -5.91 -2.48
C CYS A 29 1.59 -4.74 -1.49
N HIS A 30 2.03 -4.94 -0.23
CA HIS A 30 2.01 -3.89 0.79
C HIS A 30 2.85 -2.62 0.49
N THR A 31 3.80 -2.70 -0.46
CA THR A 31 4.59 -1.51 -0.85
C THR A 31 3.90 -0.68 -1.93
N THR A 32 3.29 -1.32 -2.93
CA THR A 32 2.72 -0.66 -4.12
C THR A 32 1.21 -0.65 -4.17
N LEU A 33 0.56 -1.44 -3.31
CA LEU A 33 -0.80 -1.96 -3.50
C LEU A 33 -0.94 -2.65 -4.87
N ARG A 34 -2.18 -2.94 -5.28
CA ARG A 34 -2.60 -3.47 -6.58
C ARG A 34 -4.06 -3.09 -6.85
N LYS A 35 -4.52 -3.20 -8.10
CA LYS A 35 -5.96 -3.13 -8.42
C LYS A 35 -6.76 -4.19 -7.66
N HIS A 36 -8.01 -3.87 -7.37
CA HIS A 36 -8.96 -4.74 -6.68
C HIS A 36 -8.39 -5.25 -5.35
N ALA A 37 -7.76 -4.34 -4.60
CA ALA A 37 -7.16 -4.65 -3.31
C ALA A 37 -8.20 -5.23 -2.35
N THR A 38 -7.86 -6.32 -1.68
CA THR A 38 -8.72 -6.88 -0.63
C THR A 38 -8.69 -6.01 0.61
N LYS A 39 -9.61 -6.25 1.55
CA LYS A 39 -9.58 -5.58 2.85
C LYS A 39 -8.26 -5.85 3.59
N MET A 40 -7.72 -7.07 3.50
CA MET A 40 -6.42 -7.40 4.11
C MET A 40 -5.25 -6.67 3.44
N ASP A 41 -5.25 -6.57 2.10
CA ASP A 41 -4.25 -5.80 1.35
C ASP A 41 -4.23 -4.34 1.83
N LEU A 42 -5.42 -3.73 1.97
CA LEU A 42 -5.58 -2.35 2.42
C LEU A 42 -5.15 -2.14 3.88
N VAL A 43 -5.54 -3.05 4.79
CA VAL A 43 -5.15 -2.98 6.21
C VAL A 43 -3.62 -2.97 6.33
N LEU A 44 -2.94 -3.95 5.72
CA LEU A 44 -1.49 -4.04 5.80
C LEU A 44 -0.80 -2.85 5.13
N PHE A 45 -1.28 -2.46 3.94
CA PHE A 45 -0.73 -1.33 3.20
C PHE A 45 -0.79 -0.02 4.00
N VAL A 46 -1.94 0.29 4.62
CA VAL A 46 -2.14 1.52 5.39
C VAL A 46 -1.37 1.47 6.71
N ALA A 47 -1.37 0.32 7.40
CA ALA A 47 -0.60 0.15 8.63
C ALA A 47 0.90 0.46 8.42
N ASP A 48 1.48 -0.06 7.34
CA ASP A 48 2.87 0.18 6.94
C ASP A 48 3.18 1.66 6.63
N LYS A 49 2.18 2.50 6.31
CA LYS A 49 2.42 3.94 6.10
C LYS A 49 2.19 4.78 7.35
N ILE A 50 1.45 4.24 8.32
CA ILE A 50 1.22 4.90 9.60
C ILE A 50 2.37 4.65 10.56
N GLU A 51 2.90 3.43 10.54
CA GLU A 51 4.15 3.07 11.20
C GLU A 51 5.29 3.77 10.45
N TRP A 52 5.73 4.88 11.01
CA TRP A 52 6.80 5.70 10.47
C TRP A 52 7.99 5.62 11.41
N ASP A 53 9.06 4.99 10.94
CA ASP A 53 10.25 4.66 11.71
C ASP A 53 11.34 5.75 11.68
N GLN A 54 11.13 6.82 10.90
CA GLN A 54 12.10 7.91 10.76
C GLN A 54 11.77 9.13 11.64
N ASN A 55 12.75 10.01 11.83
CA ASN A 55 12.53 11.27 12.55
C ASN A 55 11.51 12.17 11.83
N GLY A 56 10.67 12.84 12.62
CA GLY A 56 9.65 13.75 12.14
C GLY A 56 8.34 13.06 11.77
N THR A 57 7.39 13.85 11.26
CA THR A 57 6.07 13.35 10.83
C THR A 57 6.05 13.28 9.31
N PRO A 58 5.70 12.14 8.69
CA PRO A 58 5.64 12.08 7.25
C PRO A 58 4.51 13.01 6.75
N PRO A 59 4.73 13.70 5.63
CA PRO A 59 3.84 14.79 5.17
C PRO A 59 2.42 14.32 4.83
N TYR A 60 2.21 13.01 4.65
CA TYR A 60 0.91 12.40 4.36
C TYR A 60 0.17 11.89 5.61
N LEU A 61 0.81 11.79 6.79
CA LEU A 61 0.24 11.04 7.94
C LEU A 61 -1.11 11.58 8.40
N ILE A 62 -1.22 12.91 8.52
CA ILE A 62 -2.44 13.58 8.98
C ILE A 62 -3.60 13.26 8.03
N GLU A 63 -3.36 13.33 6.73
CA GLU A 63 -4.38 13.08 5.73
C GLU A 63 -4.73 11.58 5.64
N ILE A 64 -3.77 10.66 5.84
CA ILE A 64 -4.07 9.22 5.96
C ILE A 64 -5.00 8.98 7.15
N LYS A 65 -4.74 9.58 8.31
CA LYS A 65 -5.58 9.42 9.51
C LYS A 65 -7.00 9.96 9.28
N LYS A 66 -7.16 11.13 8.64
CA LYS A 66 -8.47 11.63 8.22
C LYS A 66 -9.15 10.73 7.18
N GLY A 67 -8.37 10.12 6.28
CA GLY A 67 -8.88 9.13 5.33
C GLY A 67 -9.44 7.89 6.03
N LEU A 68 -8.76 7.41 7.07
CA LEU A 68 -9.17 6.25 7.87
C LEU A 68 -10.50 6.47 8.60
N GLU A 69 -10.81 7.69 9.01
CA GLU A 69 -12.12 8.03 9.59
C GLU A 69 -13.27 7.79 8.60
N LYS A 70 -12.99 7.74 7.30
CA LYS A 70 -13.96 7.46 6.24
C LYS A 70 -13.93 6.00 5.80
N SER A 71 -12.77 5.51 5.37
CA SER A 71 -12.57 4.11 4.98
C SER A 71 -11.09 3.75 4.77
N LEU A 72 -10.79 2.46 4.70
CA LEU A 72 -9.45 1.96 4.38
C LEU A 72 -9.02 2.37 2.96
N GLU A 73 -9.94 2.31 2.00
CA GLU A 73 -9.75 2.72 0.61
C GLU A 73 -9.38 4.20 0.54
N LYS A 74 -10.07 5.05 1.31
CA LYS A 74 -9.77 6.49 1.34
C LYS A 74 -8.39 6.76 1.93
N ALA A 75 -8.02 6.07 3.01
CA ALA A 75 -6.68 6.17 3.60
C ALA A 75 -5.57 5.71 2.64
N ALA A 76 -5.76 4.57 1.99
CA ALA A 76 -4.82 4.06 0.99
C ALA A 76 -4.70 5.02 -0.20
N PHE A 77 -5.83 5.56 -0.67
CA PHE A 77 -5.86 6.49 -1.80
C PHE A 77 -5.16 7.82 -1.49
N VAL A 78 -5.20 8.31 -0.24
CA VAL A 78 -4.42 9.49 0.16
C VAL A 78 -2.93 9.28 -0.09
N TYR A 79 -2.39 8.15 0.36
CA TYR A 79 -0.96 7.85 0.16
C TYR A 79 -0.62 7.61 -1.31
N ILE A 80 -1.44 6.85 -2.03
CA ILE A 80 -1.21 6.59 -3.45
C ILE A 80 -1.30 7.88 -4.27
N SER A 81 -2.25 8.78 -3.96
CA SER A 81 -2.35 10.10 -4.61
C SER A 81 -1.14 10.97 -4.30
N TYR A 82 -0.66 10.96 -3.05
CA TYR A 82 0.56 11.65 -2.66
C TYR A 82 1.78 11.20 -3.49
N LEU A 83 1.92 9.89 -3.76
CA LEU A 83 2.96 9.37 -4.64
C LEU A 83 2.72 9.74 -6.11
N TRP A 84 1.47 9.65 -6.57
CA TRP A 84 1.07 9.93 -7.95
C TRP A 84 1.33 11.40 -8.35
N GLU A 85 1.02 12.35 -7.46
CA GLU A 85 1.30 13.77 -7.65
C GLU A 85 2.80 14.07 -7.75
N ARG A 86 3.64 13.19 -7.20
CA ARG A 86 5.10 13.30 -7.16
C ARG A 86 5.78 12.32 -8.09
N LYS A 87 5.04 11.74 -9.03
CA LYS A 87 5.53 10.67 -9.89
C LYS A 87 6.80 11.06 -10.68
N ASP A 88 6.94 12.33 -11.04
CA ASP A 88 8.11 12.84 -11.77
C ASP A 88 9.39 12.87 -10.90
N THR A 89 9.23 12.81 -9.57
CA THR A 89 10.34 12.67 -8.61
C THR A 89 10.74 11.21 -8.38
N LEU A 90 9.89 10.26 -8.79
CA LEU A 90 10.14 8.83 -8.63
C LEU A 90 10.96 8.32 -9.80
N LYS A 91 11.96 7.47 -9.51
CA LYS A 91 12.77 6.85 -10.56
C LYS A 91 11.96 5.97 -11.51
N VAL A 92 10.93 5.30 -10.97
CA VAL A 92 10.04 4.37 -11.68
C VAL A 92 8.69 4.36 -10.96
N ILE A 93 7.60 4.32 -11.73
CA ILE A 93 6.26 3.98 -11.23
C ILE A 93 6.03 2.50 -11.51
N HIS A 94 5.70 1.73 -10.48
CA HIS A 94 5.36 0.32 -10.67
C HIS A 94 3.92 0.21 -11.24
N PRO A 95 3.66 -0.66 -12.24
CA PRO A 95 2.33 -0.80 -12.83
C PRO A 95 1.20 -1.04 -11.81
N TRP A 96 1.45 -1.83 -10.77
CA TRP A 96 0.45 -2.05 -9.71
C TRP A 96 0.06 -0.78 -8.94
N LEU A 97 1.00 0.16 -8.76
CA LEU A 97 0.70 1.44 -8.10
C LEU A 97 -0.20 2.30 -9.00
N GLU A 98 0.08 2.34 -10.30
CA GLU A 98 -0.75 3.03 -11.27
C GLU A 98 -2.15 2.41 -11.38
N GLU A 99 -2.24 1.09 -11.51
CA GLU A 99 -3.52 0.38 -11.55
C GLU A 99 -4.32 0.63 -10.25
N ALA A 100 -3.67 0.58 -9.09
CA ALA A 100 -4.31 0.87 -7.80
C ALA A 100 -4.81 2.31 -7.69
N TYR A 101 -4.06 3.28 -8.23
CA TYR A 101 -4.48 4.68 -8.27
C TYR A 101 -5.79 4.83 -9.05
N TRP A 102 -5.86 4.30 -10.27
CA TRP A 102 -7.05 4.43 -11.11
C TRP A 102 -8.26 3.66 -10.55
N ASP A 103 -8.05 2.47 -10.01
CA ASP A 103 -9.09 1.66 -9.38
C ASP A 103 -9.70 2.37 -8.16
N LEU A 104 -8.87 2.82 -7.20
CA LEU A 104 -9.34 3.54 -6.02
C LEU A 104 -9.97 4.89 -6.36
N LYS A 105 -9.47 5.58 -7.40
CA LYS A 105 -10.08 6.82 -7.89
C LYS A 105 -11.49 6.58 -8.42
N GLY A 106 -11.73 5.47 -9.12
CA GLY A 106 -13.06 5.09 -9.58
C GLY A 106 -14.01 4.69 -8.45
N ILE A 107 -13.49 4.02 -7.41
CA ILE A 107 -14.29 3.61 -6.23
C ILE A 107 -14.73 4.81 -5.37
N LEU A 108 -13.91 5.86 -5.31
CA LEU A 108 -14.12 7.01 -4.42
C LEU A 108 -14.78 8.23 -5.09
N GLN A 109 -15.16 8.13 -6.35
CA GLN A 109 -15.99 9.10 -7.09
C GLN A 109 -17.47 8.91 -6.77
#